data_AF-A0AAF0TGE9-F1
#
_entry.id   AF-A0AAF0TGE9-F1
#
_cell.length_a   1.000
_cell.length_b   1.000
_cell.length_c   1.000
_cell.angle_alpha   90.00
_cell.angle_beta   90.00
_cell.angle_gamma   90.00
#
_symmetry.space_group_name_H-M   'P 1'
#
loop_
_entity.id
_entity.type
_entity.pdbx_description
1 polymer ?
#
loop_
_entity_poly.entity_id
_entity_poly.type
_entity_poly.pdbx_seq_one_letter_code
_entity_poly.pdbx_strand_id
1 'polypeptide(L)' 'MLDVGYHLMNEELNYDKDELKNIHDKSFALLNNCQLSIYKAIISSSIDNEKGKLFFIH' A
#
# COMPACT_ATOMS: atom_id res chain seq x y z
N MET A 1 -24.67 -15.26 9.92
CA MET A 1 -24.14 -13.97 9.43
C MET A 1 -22.61 -14.02 9.59
N LEU A 2 -21.91 -14.67 8.67
CA LEU A 2 -20.44 -14.89 8.70
C LEU A 2 -19.79 -14.64 7.32
N ASP A 3 -20.51 -13.99 6.41
CA ASP A 3 -20.16 -13.99 4.98
C ASP A 3 -19.28 -12.78 4.57
N VAL A 4 -19.44 -11.65 5.26
CA VAL A 4 -18.74 -10.40 4.92
C VAL A 4 -17.24 -10.46 5.25
N GLY A 5 -16.88 -11.10 6.36
CA GLY A 5 -15.47 -11.22 6.79
C GLY A 5 -14.65 -12.18 5.91
N TYR A 6 -15.27 -13.28 5.45
CA TYR A 6 -14.62 -14.22 4.52
C TYR A 6 -14.44 -13.63 3.13
N HIS A 7 -15.39 -12.82 2.67
CA HIS A 7 -15.29 -12.13 1.38
C HIS A 7 -14.13 -11.13 1.35
N LEU A 8 -14.03 -10.26 2.37
CA LEU A 8 -12.95 -9.28 2.50
C LEU A 8 -11.57 -9.97 2.63
N MET A 9 -11.50 -11.06 3.40
CA MET A 9 -10.26 -11.81 3.59
C MET A 9 -9.82 -12.55 2.32
N ASN A 10 -10.77 -13.08 1.52
CA ASN A 10 -10.45 -13.71 0.23
C ASN A 10 -10.05 -12.70 -0.84
N GLU A 11 -10.61 -11.50 -0.84
CA GLU A 11 -10.14 -10.40 -1.68
C GLU A 11 -8.71 -9.99 -1.28
N GLU A 12 -8.42 -9.92 0.03
CA GLU A 12 -7.06 -9.64 0.53
C GLU A 12 -6.01 -10.72 0.20
N LEU A 13 -6.42 -11.99 0.09
CA LEU A 13 -5.51 -13.12 -0.13
C LEU A 13 -5.24 -13.46 -1.60
N ASN A 14 -6.12 -13.05 -2.52
CA ASN A 14 -6.06 -13.50 -3.92
C ASN A 14 -5.65 -12.40 -4.91
N TYR A 15 -4.90 -11.39 -4.44
CA TYR A 15 -4.33 -10.37 -5.32
C TYR A 15 -3.21 -10.94 -6.19
N ASP A 16 -3.27 -10.65 -7.49
CA ASP A 16 -2.16 -10.88 -8.40
C ASP A 16 -1.03 -9.91 -8.05
N LYS A 17 -0.01 -10.44 -7.37
CA LYS A 17 1.15 -9.67 -6.92
C LYS A 17 1.94 -9.09 -8.08
N ASP A 18 1.97 -9.77 -9.23
CA ASP A 18 2.70 -9.31 -10.40
C ASP A 18 1.96 -8.16 -11.08
N GLU A 19 0.64 -8.23 -11.17
CA GLU A 19 -0.19 -7.11 -11.63
C GLU A 19 -0.06 -5.90 -10.69
N LEU A 20 -0.15 -6.13 -9.38
CA LEU A 20 -0.06 -5.06 -8.38
C LEU A 20 1.32 -4.38 -8.41
N LYS A 21 2.39 -5.17 -8.60
CA LYS A 21 3.74 -4.65 -8.80
C LYS A 21 3.84 -3.81 -10.08
N ASN A 22 3.24 -4.26 -11.18
CA ASN A 22 3.24 -3.52 -12.44
C ASN A 22 2.51 -2.17 -12.30
N ILE A 23 1.36 -2.15 -11.61
CA ILE A 23 0.60 -0.92 -11.31
C ILE A 23 1.42 0.01 -10.41
N HIS A 24 2.06 -0.54 -9.38
CA HIS A 24 2.93 0.20 -8.49
C HIS A 24 4.08 0.86 -9.25
N ASP A 25 4.83 0.11 -10.07
CA ASP A 25 6.02 0.60 -10.76
C ASP A 25 5.67 1.70 -11.78
N LYS A 26 4.55 1.55 -12.49
CA LYS A 26 4.02 2.60 -13.38
C LYS A 26 3.68 3.87 -12.61
N SER A 27 3.00 3.73 -11.48
CA SER A 27 2.57 4.87 -10.65
C SER A 27 3.77 5.56 -10.01
N PHE A 28 4.76 4.78 -9.56
CA PHE A 28 6.00 5.26 -8.96
C PHE A 28 6.83 6.08 -9.96
N ALA A 29 6.91 5.64 -11.22
CA ALA A 29 7.61 6.36 -12.29
C ALA A 29 6.98 7.73 -12.62
N LEU A 30 5.72 7.94 -12.27
CA LEU A 30 4.99 9.21 -12.49
C LEU A 30 5.10 10.20 -11.32
N LEU A 31 5.72 9.81 -10.20
CA LEU A 31 5.85 10.67 -9.03
C LEU A 31 6.79 11.84 -9.32
N ASN A 32 6.36 13.05 -8.94
CA ASN A 32 7.24 14.21 -8.93
C ASN A 32 8.14 14.23 -7.68
N ASN A 33 9.14 15.12 -7.66
CA ASN A 33 10.13 15.20 -6.58
C ASN A 33 9.52 15.37 -5.17
N CYS A 34 8.43 16.14 -5.04
CA CYS A 34 7.75 16.34 -3.76
C CYS A 34 7.02 15.06 -3.31
N GLN A 35 6.26 14.45 -4.21
CA GLN A 35 5.52 13.21 -3.94
C GLN A 35 6.46 12.05 -3.63
N LEU A 36 7.57 11.94 -4.36
CA LEU A 36 8.59 10.92 -4.12
C LEU A 36 9.20 11.05 -2.72
N SER A 37 9.44 12.28 -2.26
CA SER A 37 10.00 12.53 -0.92
C SER A 37 9.03 12.12 0.17
N ILE A 38 7.74 12.43 0.01
CA ILE A 38 6.66 12.02 0.94
C ILE A 38 6.51 10.49 0.94
N TYR A 39 6.46 9.88 -0.24
CA TYR A 39 6.35 8.43 -0.39
C TYR A 39 7.49 7.70 0.33
N LYS A 40 8.74 8.13 0.11
CA LYS A 40 9.90 7.56 0.81
C LYS A 40 9.81 7.72 2.32
N ALA A 41 9.36 8.88 2.82
CA ALA A 41 9.18 9.09 4.25
C ALA A 41 8.14 8.13 4.85
N ILE A 42 7.05 7.84 4.13
CA ILE A 42 6.01 6.87 4.55
C ILE A 42 6.56 5.44 4.55
N ILE A 43 7.28 5.03 3.50
CA ILE A 43 7.87 3.69 3.44
C ILE A 43 8.89 3.49 4.58
N SER A 44 9.80 4.44 4.77
CA SER A 44 10.80 4.36 5.84
C SER A 44 10.16 4.34 7.23
N SER A 45 9.14 5.16 7.48
CA SER A 45 8.45 5.19 8.78
C SER A 45 7.60 3.93 9.05
N SER A 46 7.17 3.24 8.00
CA SER A 46 6.45 1.98 8.09
C SER A 46 7.38 0.79 8.35
N ILE A 47 8.65 0.85 7.94
CA ILE A 47 9.65 -0.21 8.20
C ILE A 47 10.12 -0.18 9.67
N ASP A 48 10.25 1.01 10.26
CA ASP A 48 10.72 1.19 11.64
C ASP A 48 9.63 0.94 12.71
N ASN A 49 8.35 0.98 12.34
CA ASN A 49 7.25 0.66 13.24
C ASN A 49 6.63 -0.69 12.85
N GLU A 50 7.09 -1.77 13.49
CA GLU A 50 6.46 -3.12 13.43
C GLU A 50 4.95 -3.13 13.82
N LYS A 51 4.41 -1.99 14.26
CA LYS A 51 2.99 -1.72 14.45
C LYS A 51 2.54 -0.76 13.36
N GLY A 52 2.13 -1.31 12.21
CA GLY A 52 1.58 -0.54 11.09
C GLY A 52 0.58 0.51 11.57
N LYS A 53 0.97 1.78 11.55
CA LYS A 53 0.12 2.90 11.89
C LYS A 53 -0.33 3.57 10.59
N LEU A 54 -1.63 3.78 10.47
CA LEU A 54 -2.24 4.56 9.39
C LEU A 54 -1.77 6.02 9.50
N PHE A 55 -1.25 6.56 8.40
CA PHE A 55 -0.93 7.98 8.29
C PHE A 55 -2.04 8.68 7.49
N PHE A 56 -2.62 9.73 8.06
CA PHE A 56 -3.54 10.63 7.36
C PHE A 56 -2.74 11.87 6.93
N ILE A 57 -2.73 12.17 5.63
CA ILE A 57 -2.17 13.41 5.09
C ILE A 57 -3.34 14.41 5.03
N HIS A 58 -3.17 15.58 5.65
CA HIS A 58 -4.18 16.67 5.69
C HIS A 58 -3.89 17.71 4.60
#